data_AF-T2GHS3-F1
#
_entry.id   AF-T2GHS3-F1
#
_cell.length_a   1.000
_cell.length_b   1.000
_cell.length_c   1.000
_cell.angle_alpha   90.00
_cell.angle_beta   90.00
_cell.angle_gamma   90.00
#
_symmetry.space_group_name_H-M   'P 1'
#
loop_
_entity.id
_entity.type
_entity.pdbx_description
1 polymer ?
#
loop_
_entity_poly.entity_id
_entity_poly.type
_entity_poly.pdbx_seq_one_letter_code
_entity_poly.pdbx_strand_id
1 'polypeptide(L)'
;MSTQHPDNVNPPFFAEEPELGGEDEIREAYYVFSHLGCDEQMWDCEGKEVDNYVVKKLLTKYQAFFRDHVLGEDLRLTLRVPNPTVERAEAKILLETLESIPRSYDTASLFYGMDAAPVFEVILPMTSSSSCLNRIHSYYLDFVKGKERLQLADGVTVKEWIGEFRPDEINVIPLFEDHEGMLNAAKITGEYLDGKDIQEQRVFLARSDPAMNYGMISATLLNRIALSDFRDLEEESGVKLYPIIGMGSAPFRGNLRPDNVEDVTWEYRGAYTFTVQSSFKYDHEPSDVIRGIKKLRSVKPGRAAEIERESVLEIISAYCREYRRQVMDLVDIINRVARYVPGRRKRKLHIGLFGYSRSMGNVSLPRAITFTAALYSLGVPPELLGFNALSSGDLEFIEEVYPGLGRDLHDAARYANPESPFLSPEVKSSFEEYLEPEYDEGHMKTTEEIIRALRINRTANLQELILEAASQRKFLG
;
A
#
# COMPACT_ATOMS: atom_id res chain seq x y z
N MET A 1 0.61 -4.58 9.79
CA MET A 1 -0.35 -5.09 8.78
C MET A 1 0.37 -5.73 7.61
N SER A 2 0.33 -7.06 7.46
CA SER A 2 0.74 -7.75 6.23
C SER A 2 -0.26 -7.47 5.11
N THR A 3 0.23 -7.39 3.88
CA THR A 3 -0.59 -7.15 2.69
C THR A 3 -0.25 -8.12 1.56
N GLN A 4 -1.07 -8.12 0.50
CA GLN A 4 -0.95 -9.02 -0.64
C GLN A 4 -0.44 -8.31 -1.92
N HIS A 5 0.45 -7.32 -1.75
CA HIS A 5 1.06 -6.62 -2.88
C HIS A 5 1.98 -7.57 -3.69
N PRO A 6 2.01 -7.49 -5.03
CA PRO A 6 2.85 -8.34 -5.89
C PRO A 6 4.25 -7.77 -6.13
N ASP A 7 4.90 -7.28 -5.08
CA ASP A 7 6.18 -6.55 -5.15
C ASP A 7 7.41 -7.45 -4.94
N ASN A 8 7.21 -8.75 -4.68
CA ASN A 8 8.28 -9.70 -4.42
C ASN A 8 9.00 -10.19 -5.69
N VAL A 9 10.30 -10.45 -5.58
CA VAL A 9 11.11 -11.08 -6.61
C VAL A 9 10.81 -12.58 -6.64
N ASN A 10 10.89 -13.24 -5.48
CA ASN A 10 10.81 -14.69 -5.38
C ASN A 10 9.41 -15.13 -4.95
N PRO A 11 8.80 -16.14 -5.61
CA PRO A 11 7.55 -16.70 -5.11
C PRO A 11 7.78 -17.31 -3.72
N PRO A 12 6.80 -17.21 -2.79
CA PRO A 12 6.92 -17.84 -1.48
C PRO A 12 7.13 -19.35 -1.59
N PHE A 13 7.89 -19.93 -0.66
CA PHE A 13 8.21 -21.37 -0.65
C PHE A 13 6.99 -22.30 -0.62
N PHE A 14 5.83 -21.78 -0.20
CA PHE A 14 4.58 -22.51 -0.09
C PHE A 14 3.63 -22.31 -1.27
N ALA A 15 3.97 -21.45 -2.22
CA ALA A 15 3.15 -21.16 -3.39
C ALA A 15 3.17 -22.35 -4.36
N GLU A 16 2.01 -22.74 -4.87
CA GLU A 16 1.90 -23.82 -5.86
C GLU A 16 2.29 -23.32 -7.27
N GLU A 17 2.05 -22.03 -7.54
CA GLU A 17 2.33 -21.37 -8.81
C GLU A 17 3.14 -20.07 -8.60
N PRO A 18 3.84 -19.53 -9.63
CA PRO A 18 4.56 -18.27 -9.53
C PRO A 18 3.68 -17.05 -9.18
N GLU A 19 2.38 -17.13 -9.51
CA GLU A 19 1.36 -16.13 -9.17
C GLU A 19 0.43 -16.63 -8.07
N LEU A 20 0.52 -16.01 -6.90
CA LEU A 20 -0.31 -16.34 -5.74
C LEU A 20 -1.79 -16.05 -6.01
N GLY A 21 -2.67 -16.98 -5.64
CA GLY A 21 -4.11 -16.78 -5.64
C GLY A 21 -4.87 -17.91 -4.94
N GLY A 22 -6.12 -17.65 -4.53
CA GLY A 22 -6.98 -18.67 -3.92
C GLY A 22 -6.41 -19.24 -2.62
N GLU A 23 -6.19 -20.56 -2.57
CA GLU A 23 -5.72 -21.26 -1.37
C GLU A 23 -4.31 -20.84 -0.91
N ASP A 24 -3.47 -20.37 -1.83
CA ASP A 24 -2.14 -19.84 -1.48
C ASP A 24 -2.25 -18.62 -0.56
N GLU A 25 -3.27 -17.79 -0.75
CA GLU A 25 -3.47 -16.58 0.06
C GLU A 25 -3.99 -16.91 1.47
N ILE A 26 -4.77 -17.99 1.60
CA ILE A 26 -5.19 -18.53 2.90
C ILE A 26 -3.98 -19.10 3.65
N ARG A 27 -3.10 -19.81 2.94
CA ARG A 27 -1.84 -20.33 3.50
C ARG A 27 -0.89 -19.21 3.89
N GLU A 28 -0.80 -18.16 3.08
CA GLU A 28 -0.05 -16.95 3.41
C GLU A 28 -0.56 -16.28 4.68
N ALA A 29 -1.86 -16.01 4.78
CA ALA A 29 -2.42 -15.32 5.94
C ALA A 29 -2.10 -16.09 7.24
N TYR A 30 -2.24 -17.41 7.21
CA TYR A 30 -1.80 -18.27 8.32
C TYR A 30 -0.30 -18.16 8.59
N TYR A 31 0.56 -18.28 7.58
CA TYR A 31 2.02 -18.20 7.72
C TYR A 31 2.47 -16.86 8.33
N VAL A 32 1.87 -15.76 7.88
CA VAL A 32 2.12 -14.40 8.35
C VAL A 32 1.78 -14.25 9.83
N PHE A 33 0.63 -14.77 10.28
CA PHE A 33 0.26 -14.72 11.68
C PHE A 33 1.13 -15.63 12.55
N SER A 34 1.30 -16.89 12.14
CA SER A 34 1.87 -17.94 12.98
C SER A 34 3.39 -18.00 12.99
N HIS A 35 4.06 -17.62 11.89
CA HIS A 35 5.51 -17.75 11.75
C HIS A 35 6.23 -16.41 11.69
N LEU A 36 5.67 -15.43 10.96
CA LEU A 36 6.29 -14.11 10.84
C LEU A 36 5.98 -13.19 12.03
N GLY A 37 4.84 -13.42 12.70
CA GLY A 37 4.43 -12.69 13.90
C GLY A 37 3.77 -11.35 13.61
N CYS A 38 3.24 -11.14 12.39
CA CYS A 38 2.33 -10.05 12.10
C CYS A 38 1.02 -10.26 12.87
N ASP A 39 0.37 -9.17 13.26
CA ASP A 39 -0.89 -9.14 14.02
C ASP A 39 -2.10 -8.71 13.17
N GLU A 40 -1.88 -8.38 11.90
CA GLU A 40 -2.94 -7.95 11.00
C GLU A 40 -2.66 -8.39 9.56
N GLN A 41 -3.68 -8.89 8.87
CA GLN A 41 -3.66 -9.19 7.44
C GLN A 41 -4.71 -8.34 6.72
N MET A 42 -4.26 -7.53 5.76
CA MET A 42 -5.15 -6.88 4.82
C MET A 42 -5.55 -7.87 3.72
N TRP A 43 -6.85 -8.04 3.51
CA TRP A 43 -7.40 -8.89 2.46
C TRP A 43 -7.89 -8.03 1.29
N ASP A 44 -7.31 -8.21 0.12
CA ASP A 44 -7.58 -7.36 -1.05
C ASP A 44 -8.81 -7.86 -1.82
N CYS A 45 -9.96 -7.24 -1.56
CA CYS A 45 -11.21 -7.48 -2.31
C CYS A 45 -11.37 -6.53 -3.51
N GLU A 46 -10.50 -5.53 -3.67
CA GLU A 46 -10.53 -4.55 -4.77
C GLU A 46 -9.92 -5.15 -6.04
N GLY A 47 -8.69 -5.64 -5.96
CA GLY A 47 -7.89 -5.98 -7.14
C GLY A 47 -8.01 -7.42 -7.65
N LYS A 48 -8.90 -8.24 -7.06
CA LYS A 48 -8.88 -9.71 -7.19
C LYS A 48 -10.27 -10.35 -7.27
N GLU A 49 -10.32 -11.62 -7.67
CA GLU A 49 -11.51 -12.46 -7.48
C GLU A 49 -11.65 -12.78 -5.99
N VAL A 50 -12.71 -12.28 -5.37
CA VAL A 50 -12.87 -12.27 -3.91
C VAL A 50 -13.23 -13.65 -3.38
N ASP A 51 -12.41 -14.17 -2.46
CA ASP A 51 -12.78 -15.29 -1.60
C ASP A 51 -13.49 -14.78 -0.34
N ASN A 52 -14.82 -14.71 -0.39
CA ASN A 52 -15.63 -14.31 0.75
C ASN A 52 -15.51 -15.29 1.94
N TYR A 53 -14.94 -16.50 1.77
CA TYR A 53 -14.87 -17.53 2.81
C TYR A 53 -13.56 -17.56 3.59
N VAL A 54 -12.73 -16.52 3.49
CA VAL A 54 -11.41 -16.42 4.15
C VAL A 54 -11.44 -16.80 5.64
N VAL A 55 -12.36 -16.24 6.44
CA VAL A 55 -12.46 -16.55 7.89
C VAL A 55 -12.75 -18.04 8.10
N LYS A 56 -13.76 -18.57 7.41
CA LYS A 56 -14.11 -19.99 7.52
C LYS A 56 -12.93 -20.88 7.18
N LYS A 57 -12.21 -20.58 6.10
CA LYS A 57 -11.06 -21.39 5.67
C LYS A 57 -9.91 -21.31 6.66
N LEU A 58 -9.59 -20.13 7.18
CA LEU A 58 -8.55 -19.96 8.20
C LEU A 58 -8.84 -20.78 9.46
N LEU A 59 -10.04 -20.61 10.02
CA LEU A 59 -10.43 -21.28 11.25
C LEU A 59 -10.51 -22.80 11.04
N THR A 60 -11.10 -23.29 9.95
CA THR A 60 -11.27 -24.74 9.72
C THR A 60 -9.98 -25.47 9.36
N LYS A 61 -9.06 -24.82 8.62
CA LYS A 61 -7.81 -25.42 8.15
C LYS A 61 -6.70 -25.36 9.20
N TYR A 62 -6.66 -24.31 10.01
CA TYR A 62 -5.61 -24.06 11.01
C TYR A 62 -6.14 -23.96 12.43
N GLN A 63 -7.09 -24.84 12.77
CA GLN A 63 -7.83 -24.83 14.04
C GLN A 63 -6.92 -24.72 15.27
N ALA A 64 -5.83 -25.50 15.30
CA ALA A 64 -4.94 -25.55 16.46
C ALA A 64 -4.34 -24.18 16.80
N PHE A 65 -3.98 -23.38 15.79
CA PHE A 65 -3.40 -22.06 16.00
C PHE A 65 -4.45 -21.03 16.44
N PHE A 66 -5.58 -21.00 15.74
CA PHE A 66 -6.62 -20.00 16.02
C PHE A 66 -7.34 -20.25 17.35
N ARG A 67 -7.39 -21.49 17.85
CA ARG A 67 -7.91 -21.73 19.22
C ARG A 67 -7.19 -20.94 20.31
N ASP A 68 -5.91 -20.64 20.11
CA ASP A 68 -5.08 -19.87 21.04
C ASP A 68 -4.92 -18.39 20.63
N HIS A 69 -5.44 -18.00 19.46
CA HIS A 69 -5.30 -16.65 18.88
C HIS A 69 -6.61 -16.23 18.21
N VAL A 70 -7.43 -15.47 18.93
CA VAL A 70 -8.78 -15.08 18.51
C VAL A 70 -8.70 -14.03 17.41
N LEU A 71 -9.16 -14.39 16.22
CA LEU A 71 -9.31 -13.44 15.11
C LEU A 71 -10.44 -12.44 15.43
N GLY A 72 -10.10 -11.15 15.44
CA GLY A 72 -10.94 -10.06 15.92
C GLY A 72 -10.42 -9.41 17.20
N GLU A 73 -9.62 -10.14 17.99
CA GLU A 73 -9.08 -9.69 19.28
C GLU A 73 -7.54 -9.69 19.28
N ASP A 74 -6.93 -10.87 19.18
CA ASP A 74 -5.47 -11.03 19.14
C ASP A 74 -4.88 -10.70 17.77
N LEU A 75 -5.65 -10.97 16.71
CA LEU A 75 -5.28 -10.82 15.32
C LEU A 75 -6.36 -10.06 14.55
N ARG A 76 -5.98 -9.27 13.55
CA ARG A 76 -6.93 -8.52 12.71
C ARG A 76 -6.95 -9.04 11.27
N LEU A 77 -8.16 -9.14 10.72
CA LEU A 77 -8.39 -9.31 9.28
C LEU A 77 -9.17 -8.10 8.77
N THR A 78 -8.55 -7.31 7.90
CA THR A 78 -9.09 -6.02 7.46
C THR A 78 -9.33 -6.07 5.95
N LEU A 79 -10.58 -5.88 5.52
CA LEU A 79 -10.94 -6.04 4.10
C LEU A 79 -10.73 -4.72 3.35
N ARG A 80 -9.91 -4.71 2.28
CA ARG A 80 -9.82 -3.59 1.33
C ARG A 80 -10.92 -3.78 0.29
N VAL A 81 -11.96 -2.96 0.35
CA VAL A 81 -13.14 -3.05 -0.52
C VAL A 81 -12.97 -2.20 -1.79
N PRO A 82 -13.66 -2.48 -2.89
CA PRO A 82 -13.65 -1.59 -4.05
C PRO A 82 -14.37 -0.26 -3.75
N ASN A 83 -13.93 0.82 -4.39
CA ASN A 83 -14.60 2.12 -4.26
C ASN A 83 -15.66 2.31 -5.34
N PRO A 84 -16.97 2.28 -5.05
CA PRO A 84 -18.03 2.33 -6.06
C PRO A 84 -18.09 3.65 -6.83
N THR A 85 -17.52 4.74 -6.29
CA THR A 85 -17.47 6.05 -6.96
C THR A 85 -16.48 6.03 -8.13
N VAL A 86 -15.42 5.23 -8.00
CA VAL A 86 -14.33 5.12 -8.97
C VAL A 86 -14.51 3.84 -9.79
N GLU A 87 -14.66 2.70 -9.13
CA GLU A 87 -14.68 1.36 -9.71
C GLU A 87 -16.10 0.87 -9.97
N ARG A 88 -16.84 1.57 -10.85
CA ARG A 88 -18.26 1.27 -11.10
C ARG A 88 -18.56 -0.16 -11.53
N ALA A 89 -17.63 -0.80 -12.25
CA ALA A 89 -17.78 -2.18 -12.70
C ALA A 89 -17.79 -3.18 -11.53
N GLU A 90 -16.97 -2.93 -10.51
CA GLU A 90 -16.80 -3.80 -9.34
C GLU A 90 -17.61 -3.31 -8.13
N ALA A 91 -18.37 -2.23 -8.26
CA ALA A 91 -19.13 -1.60 -7.18
C ALA A 91 -20.04 -2.56 -6.39
N LYS A 92 -20.52 -3.63 -7.02
CA LYS A 92 -21.37 -4.64 -6.35
C LYS A 92 -20.59 -5.57 -5.42
N ILE A 93 -19.30 -5.76 -5.67
CA ILE A 93 -18.42 -6.56 -4.79
C ILE A 93 -18.32 -5.92 -3.41
N LEU A 94 -18.39 -4.59 -3.29
CA LEU A 94 -18.51 -3.91 -2.00
C LEU A 94 -19.68 -4.48 -1.20
N LEU A 95 -20.86 -4.59 -1.82
CA LEU A 95 -22.06 -5.06 -1.14
C LEU A 95 -21.90 -6.52 -0.73
N GLU A 96 -21.43 -7.38 -1.63
CA GLU A 96 -21.15 -8.80 -1.33
C GLU A 96 -20.15 -8.96 -0.18
N THR A 97 -19.14 -8.09 -0.13
CA THR A 97 -18.11 -8.10 0.91
C THR A 97 -18.71 -7.71 2.27
N LEU A 98 -19.50 -6.64 2.33
CA LEU A 98 -20.16 -6.20 3.57
C LEU A 98 -21.16 -7.25 4.08
N GLU A 99 -21.92 -7.87 3.18
CA GLU A 99 -22.87 -8.96 3.49
C GLU A 99 -22.18 -10.23 3.98
N SER A 100 -20.88 -10.40 3.70
CA SER A 100 -20.11 -11.55 4.17
C SER A 100 -19.67 -11.46 5.64
N ILE A 101 -19.71 -10.25 6.22
CA ILE A 101 -19.24 -9.98 7.58
C ILE A 101 -20.09 -10.73 8.63
N PRO A 102 -21.44 -10.68 8.61
CA PRO A 102 -22.27 -11.46 9.54
C PRO A 102 -22.01 -12.96 9.52
N ARG A 103 -21.90 -13.54 8.32
CA ARG A 103 -21.55 -14.96 8.21
C ARG A 103 -20.18 -15.27 8.80
N SER A 104 -19.23 -14.35 8.66
CA SER A 104 -17.88 -14.51 9.23
C SER A 104 -17.95 -14.46 10.76
N TYR A 105 -18.76 -13.56 11.33
CA TYR A 105 -19.07 -13.51 12.76
C TYR A 105 -19.67 -14.82 13.26
N ASP A 106 -20.70 -15.36 12.60
CA ASP A 106 -21.33 -16.63 12.98
C ASP A 106 -20.32 -17.78 12.98
N THR A 107 -19.46 -17.81 11.95
CA THR A 107 -18.44 -18.84 11.80
C THR A 107 -17.41 -18.77 12.93
N ALA A 108 -16.94 -17.57 13.26
CA ALA A 108 -15.99 -17.37 14.36
C ALA A 108 -16.64 -17.69 15.71
N SER A 109 -17.85 -17.21 15.95
CA SER A 109 -18.53 -17.40 17.22
C SER A 109 -18.83 -18.88 17.49
N LEU A 110 -19.24 -19.62 16.46
CA LEU A 110 -19.39 -21.08 16.55
C LEU A 110 -18.05 -21.79 16.80
N PHE A 111 -16.96 -21.33 16.18
CA PHE A 111 -15.64 -21.94 16.33
C PHE A 111 -15.05 -21.72 17.72
N TYR A 112 -15.18 -20.51 18.27
CA TYR A 112 -14.64 -20.14 19.58
C TYR A 112 -15.58 -20.47 20.74
N GLY A 113 -16.88 -20.63 20.49
CA GLY A 113 -17.90 -20.83 21.53
C GLY A 113 -18.22 -19.56 22.34
N MET A 114 -17.88 -18.38 21.79
CA MET A 114 -18.13 -17.06 22.35
C MET A 114 -18.34 -16.05 21.22
N ASP A 115 -18.93 -14.89 21.52
CA ASP A 115 -19.09 -13.81 20.56
C ASP A 115 -17.71 -13.32 20.08
N ALA A 116 -17.47 -13.38 18.77
CA ALA A 116 -16.20 -12.96 18.16
C ALA A 116 -16.44 -12.29 16.80
N ALA A 117 -15.94 -11.07 16.64
CA ALA A 117 -16.02 -10.31 15.39
C ALA A 117 -14.69 -10.39 14.61
N PRO A 118 -14.50 -11.40 13.73
CA PRO A 118 -13.23 -11.59 13.03
C PRO A 118 -12.93 -10.50 11.99
N VAL A 119 -13.97 -9.78 11.56
CA VAL A 119 -13.88 -8.62 10.67
C VAL A 119 -14.83 -7.56 11.22
N PHE A 120 -14.28 -6.39 11.53
CA PHE A 120 -15.03 -5.23 12.03
C PHE A 120 -14.53 -3.91 11.43
N GLU A 121 -13.53 -3.96 10.54
CA GLU A 121 -12.97 -2.80 9.83
C GLU A 121 -12.88 -3.09 8.33
N VAL A 122 -13.21 -2.09 7.50
CA VAL A 122 -13.04 -2.14 6.05
C VAL A 122 -12.26 -0.92 5.56
N ILE A 123 -11.38 -1.09 4.58
CA ILE A 123 -10.59 -0.01 3.97
C ILE A 123 -11.23 0.42 2.66
N LEU A 124 -11.54 1.71 2.53
CA LEU A 124 -12.02 2.34 1.29
C LEU A 124 -10.85 3.01 0.55
N PRO A 125 -10.34 2.45 -0.58
CA PRO A 125 -9.34 3.10 -1.41
C PRO A 125 -9.89 4.33 -2.12
N MET A 126 -9.00 5.18 -2.63
CA MET A 126 -9.30 6.37 -3.42
C MET A 126 -10.34 7.27 -2.75
N THR A 127 -10.22 7.43 -1.42
CA THR A 127 -11.16 8.24 -0.65
C THR A 127 -10.97 9.72 -0.97
N SER A 128 -12.02 10.36 -1.47
CA SER A 128 -12.02 11.78 -1.85
C SER A 128 -13.07 12.63 -1.11
N SER A 129 -13.96 12.01 -0.32
CA SER A 129 -14.94 12.73 0.49
C SER A 129 -15.51 11.88 1.63
N SER A 130 -15.92 12.56 2.71
CA SER A 130 -16.63 11.99 3.85
C SER A 130 -17.93 11.30 3.45
N SER A 131 -18.59 11.80 2.38
CA SER A 131 -19.81 11.20 1.83
C SER A 131 -19.61 9.74 1.38
N CYS A 132 -18.43 9.38 0.86
CA CYS A 132 -18.15 8.00 0.42
C CYS A 132 -18.04 7.06 1.63
N LEU A 133 -17.41 7.51 2.71
CA LEU A 133 -17.31 6.77 3.97
C LEU A 133 -18.69 6.61 4.62
N ASN A 134 -19.46 7.70 4.70
CA ASN A 134 -20.82 7.69 5.23
C ASN A 134 -21.74 6.72 4.48
N ARG A 135 -21.64 6.63 3.15
CA ARG A 135 -22.44 5.66 2.38
C ARG A 135 -22.16 4.22 2.76
N ILE A 136 -20.89 3.85 2.97
CA ILE A 136 -20.53 2.48 3.39
C ILE A 136 -21.04 2.20 4.79
N HIS A 137 -20.77 3.13 5.71
CA HIS A 137 -21.18 3.01 7.11
C HIS A 137 -22.71 2.90 7.25
N SER A 138 -23.46 3.83 6.66
CA SER A 138 -24.93 3.78 6.66
C SER A 138 -25.47 2.55 5.92
N TYR A 139 -24.86 2.15 4.81
CA TYR A 139 -25.30 0.95 4.11
C TYR A 139 -25.19 -0.30 5.01
N TYR A 140 -24.08 -0.44 5.74
CA TYR A 140 -23.93 -1.55 6.68
C TYR A 140 -25.01 -1.52 7.77
N LEU A 141 -25.20 -0.38 8.44
CA LEU A 141 -26.17 -0.26 9.53
C LEU A 141 -27.62 -0.47 9.08
N ASP A 142 -27.99 0.12 7.94
CA ASP A 142 -29.38 0.14 7.48
C ASP A 142 -29.75 -1.13 6.70
N PHE A 143 -28.83 -1.66 5.89
CA PHE A 143 -29.12 -2.72 4.93
C PHE A 143 -28.40 -4.04 5.19
N VAL A 144 -27.29 -4.08 5.95
CA VAL A 144 -26.68 -5.35 6.37
C VAL A 144 -27.22 -5.72 7.75
N LYS A 145 -26.88 -4.93 8.77
CA LYS A 145 -27.40 -5.11 10.13
C LYS A 145 -28.92 -4.95 10.17
N GLY A 146 -29.45 -3.94 9.50
CA GLY A 146 -30.88 -3.62 9.54
C GLY A 146 -31.80 -4.68 8.92
N LYS A 147 -31.28 -5.62 8.13
CA LYS A 147 -32.05 -6.74 7.58
C LYS A 147 -32.73 -7.58 8.64
N GLU A 148 -32.10 -7.73 9.81
CA GLU A 148 -32.63 -8.54 10.88
C GLU A 148 -34.03 -8.09 11.35
N ARG A 149 -34.35 -6.80 11.13
CA ARG A 149 -35.65 -6.18 11.47
C ARG A 149 -36.71 -6.31 10.37
N LEU A 150 -36.34 -6.73 9.16
CA LEU A 150 -37.29 -6.90 8.06
C LEU A 150 -38.17 -8.13 8.32
N GLN A 151 -39.44 -8.05 7.89
CA GLN A 151 -40.40 -9.16 7.99
C GLN A 151 -40.55 -9.87 6.66
N LEU A 152 -40.64 -11.20 6.72
CA LEU A 152 -41.05 -12.07 5.63
C LEU A 152 -42.57 -12.01 5.44
N ALA A 153 -43.06 -12.61 4.34
CA ALA A 153 -44.47 -12.57 3.97
C ALA A 153 -45.42 -13.22 5.01
N ASP A 154 -44.91 -14.10 5.86
CA ASP A 154 -45.63 -14.77 6.94
C ASP A 154 -45.51 -14.05 8.30
N GLY A 155 -44.86 -12.88 8.34
CA GLY A 155 -44.72 -12.04 9.52
C GLY A 155 -43.50 -12.35 10.39
N VAL A 156 -42.74 -13.41 10.10
CA VAL A 156 -41.50 -13.76 10.80
C VAL A 156 -40.40 -12.76 10.42
N THR A 157 -39.67 -12.24 11.39
CA THR A 157 -38.51 -11.37 11.12
C THR A 157 -37.34 -12.18 10.57
N VAL A 158 -36.47 -11.56 9.76
CA VAL A 158 -35.24 -12.23 9.29
C VAL A 158 -34.40 -12.71 10.47
N LYS A 159 -34.36 -11.96 11.57
CA LYS A 159 -33.71 -12.37 12.82
C LYS A 159 -34.24 -13.68 13.38
N GLU A 160 -35.56 -13.82 13.48
CA GLU A 160 -36.20 -15.04 13.99
C GLU A 160 -35.96 -16.24 13.06
N TRP A 161 -35.81 -16.01 11.75
CA TRP A 161 -35.58 -17.07 10.77
C TRP A 161 -34.13 -17.57 10.76
N ILE A 162 -33.14 -16.67 10.67
CA ILE A 162 -31.73 -17.03 10.41
C ILE A 162 -30.73 -16.54 11.45
N GLY A 163 -31.18 -15.83 12.49
CA GLY A 163 -30.32 -15.32 13.56
C GLY A 163 -29.97 -13.83 13.44
N GLU A 164 -29.21 -13.34 14.42
CA GLU A 164 -28.76 -11.95 14.49
C GLU A 164 -27.71 -11.63 13.44
N PHE A 165 -27.68 -10.37 13.00
CA PHE A 165 -26.62 -9.89 12.11
C PHE A 165 -25.59 -9.15 12.97
N ARG A 166 -24.38 -9.69 13.07
CA ARG A 166 -23.29 -9.15 13.91
C ARG A 166 -22.00 -8.97 13.10
N PRO A 167 -21.07 -8.08 13.48
CA PRO A 167 -21.18 -7.08 14.54
C PRO A 167 -22.26 -6.03 14.22
N ASP A 168 -22.72 -5.30 15.24
CA ASP A 168 -23.76 -4.29 15.07
C ASP A 168 -23.30 -3.12 14.18
N GLU A 169 -22.01 -2.85 14.18
CA GLU A 169 -21.36 -1.78 13.43
C GLU A 169 -20.00 -2.24 12.90
N ILE A 170 -19.48 -1.49 11.93
CA ILE A 170 -18.13 -1.64 11.39
C ILE A 170 -17.48 -0.26 11.27
N ASN A 171 -16.15 -0.23 11.34
CA ASN A 171 -15.38 0.98 11.08
C ASN A 171 -14.95 1.04 9.59
N VAL A 172 -15.06 2.23 9.00
CA VAL A 172 -14.59 2.48 7.63
C VAL A 172 -13.29 3.28 7.69
N ILE A 173 -12.20 2.67 7.22
CA ILE A 173 -10.87 3.25 7.18
C ILE A 173 -10.69 3.95 5.81
N PRO A 174 -10.59 5.29 5.76
CA PRO A 174 -10.28 5.97 4.51
C PRO A 174 -8.83 5.71 4.09
N LEU A 175 -8.62 5.31 2.83
CA LEU A 175 -7.31 5.28 2.19
C LEU A 175 -7.17 6.43 1.18
N PHE A 176 -6.25 7.35 1.46
CA PHE A 176 -5.93 8.52 0.64
C PHE A 176 -4.71 8.24 -0.25
N GLU A 177 -4.87 8.40 -1.57
CA GLU A 177 -3.91 7.94 -2.59
C GLU A 177 -3.46 9.04 -3.57
N ASP A 178 -4.11 10.21 -3.57
CA ASP A 178 -3.79 11.32 -4.46
C ASP A 178 -3.45 12.61 -3.70
N HIS A 179 -2.87 13.57 -4.41
CA HIS A 179 -2.37 14.82 -3.84
C HIS A 179 -3.46 15.63 -3.11
N GLU A 180 -4.65 15.79 -3.69
CA GLU A 180 -5.71 16.57 -3.04
C GLU A 180 -6.32 15.81 -1.86
N GLY A 181 -6.53 14.50 -2.00
CA GLY A 181 -7.02 13.63 -0.94
C GLY A 181 -6.08 13.62 0.27
N MET A 182 -4.77 13.54 0.05
CA MET A 182 -3.78 13.59 1.13
C MET A 182 -3.73 14.95 1.84
N LEU A 183 -3.74 16.06 1.10
CA LEU A 183 -3.76 17.40 1.72
C LEU A 183 -5.04 17.70 2.50
N ASN A 184 -6.15 17.04 2.14
CA ASN A 184 -7.44 17.19 2.82
C ASN A 184 -7.78 16.00 3.73
N ALA A 185 -6.83 15.11 4.00
CA ALA A 185 -7.10 13.84 4.67
C ALA A 185 -7.71 14.03 6.07
N ALA A 186 -7.13 14.95 6.86
CA ALA A 186 -7.66 15.31 8.17
C ALA A 186 -9.05 15.95 8.06
N LYS A 187 -9.24 16.92 7.17
CA LYS A 187 -10.55 17.55 6.95
C LYS A 187 -11.64 16.53 6.59
N ILE A 188 -11.38 15.66 5.61
CA ILE A 188 -12.32 14.61 5.17
C ILE A 188 -12.64 13.65 6.33
N THR A 189 -11.63 13.33 7.14
CA THR A 189 -11.81 12.48 8.32
C THR A 189 -12.65 13.18 9.38
N GLY A 190 -12.38 14.45 9.70
CA GLY A 190 -13.16 15.24 10.64
C GLY A 190 -14.63 15.37 10.22
N GLU A 191 -14.91 15.63 8.94
CA GLU A 191 -16.27 15.62 8.39
C GLU A 191 -16.95 14.25 8.49
N TYR A 192 -16.20 13.15 8.43
CA TYR A 192 -16.73 11.81 8.65
C TYR A 192 -17.01 11.54 10.12
N LEU A 193 -16.20 12.06 11.04
CA LEU A 193 -16.42 11.90 12.48
C LEU A 193 -17.58 12.75 13.00
N ASP A 194 -17.88 13.87 12.34
CA ASP A 194 -18.95 14.78 12.75
C ASP A 194 -20.30 14.07 12.96
N GLY A 195 -20.91 14.35 14.12
CA GLY A 195 -22.19 13.77 14.54
C GLY A 195 -22.18 12.28 14.87
N LYS A 196 -21.02 11.61 14.97
CA LYS A 196 -20.90 10.19 15.36
C LYS A 196 -20.28 10.03 16.74
N ASP A 197 -20.71 9.00 17.47
CA ASP A 197 -20.09 8.60 18.73
C ASP A 197 -18.94 7.62 18.46
N ILE A 198 -17.85 8.15 17.89
CA ILE A 198 -16.63 7.38 17.58
C ILE A 198 -15.51 7.88 18.49
N GLN A 199 -14.95 6.98 19.29
CA GLN A 199 -13.84 7.30 20.19
C GLN A 199 -12.47 7.11 19.53
N GLU A 200 -12.41 6.26 18.50
CA GLU A 200 -11.18 5.83 17.84
C GLU A 200 -11.40 5.67 16.34
N GLN A 201 -10.48 6.17 15.51
CA GLN A 201 -10.56 6.08 14.06
C GLN A 201 -9.19 5.78 13.44
N ARG A 202 -9.13 4.73 12.61
CA ARG A 202 -7.96 4.47 11.77
C ARG A 202 -8.07 5.22 10.46
N VAL A 203 -6.93 5.71 9.95
CA VAL A 203 -6.83 6.39 8.65
C VAL A 203 -5.64 5.83 7.90
N PHE A 204 -5.69 5.78 6.57
CA PHE A 204 -4.65 5.13 5.78
C PHE A 204 -4.13 6.10 4.72
N LEU A 205 -2.82 6.34 4.73
CA LEU A 205 -2.13 7.14 3.72
C LEU A 205 -1.29 6.23 2.82
N ALA A 206 -1.48 6.36 1.51
CA ALA A 206 -0.65 5.68 0.55
C ALA A 206 0.70 6.37 0.39
N ARG A 207 1.70 5.59 0.00
CA ARG A 207 3.02 6.13 -0.38
C ARG A 207 3.40 5.82 -1.82
N SER A 208 3.03 4.64 -2.30
CA SER A 208 3.41 4.15 -3.64
C SER A 208 2.76 4.93 -4.80
N ASP A 209 1.43 5.10 -4.77
CA ASP A 209 0.72 5.81 -5.84
C ASP A 209 1.02 7.32 -5.87
N PRO A 210 1.14 8.01 -4.71
CA PRO A 210 1.65 9.38 -4.69
C PRO A 210 3.07 9.48 -5.26
N ALA A 211 3.99 8.56 -4.92
CA ALA A 211 5.35 8.61 -5.45
C ALA A 211 5.36 8.47 -6.96
N MET A 212 4.63 7.49 -7.51
CA MET A 212 4.50 7.31 -8.97
C MET A 212 3.98 8.57 -9.67
N ASN A 213 3.02 9.28 -9.08
CA ASN A 213 2.34 10.42 -9.72
C ASN A 213 3.01 11.78 -9.49
N TYR A 214 3.76 11.94 -8.39
CA TYR A 214 4.27 13.22 -7.92
C TYR A 214 5.77 13.20 -7.51
N GLY A 215 6.42 12.03 -7.59
CA GLY A 215 7.80 11.81 -7.18
C GLY A 215 7.94 11.46 -5.69
N MET A 216 9.07 10.84 -5.33
CA MET A 216 9.31 10.31 -3.97
C MET A 216 9.26 11.40 -2.90
N ILE A 217 9.91 12.54 -3.16
CA ILE A 217 9.99 13.66 -2.21
C ILE A 217 8.58 14.19 -1.93
N SER A 218 7.80 14.49 -2.97
CA SER A 218 6.40 14.92 -2.81
C SER A 218 5.57 13.93 -2.00
N ALA A 219 5.66 12.63 -2.30
CA ALA A 219 4.89 11.61 -1.60
C ALA A 219 5.20 11.54 -0.10
N THR A 220 6.47 11.72 0.26
CA THR A 220 6.92 11.72 1.65
C THR A 220 6.45 12.97 2.37
N LEU A 221 6.61 14.14 1.75
CA LEU A 221 6.16 15.42 2.30
C LEU A 221 4.65 15.49 2.48
N LEU A 222 3.86 14.97 1.52
CA LEU A 222 2.40 14.85 1.64
C LEU A 222 1.97 13.96 2.81
N ASN A 223 2.66 12.82 3.01
CA ASN A 223 2.40 11.95 4.17
C ASN A 223 2.69 12.68 5.48
N ARG A 224 3.79 13.43 5.56
CA ARG A 224 4.17 14.19 6.76
C ARG A 224 3.21 15.34 7.06
N ILE A 225 2.75 16.06 6.04
CA ILE A 225 1.68 17.05 6.19
C ILE A 225 0.42 16.38 6.76
N ALA A 226 -0.04 15.28 6.16
CA ALA A 226 -1.25 14.61 6.61
C ALA A 226 -1.12 14.07 8.06
N LEU A 227 0.04 13.55 8.45
CA LEU A 227 0.31 13.14 9.83
C LEU A 227 0.28 14.32 10.82
N SER A 228 0.82 15.49 10.43
CA SER A 228 0.70 16.71 11.23
C SER A 228 -0.75 17.15 11.37
N ASP A 229 -1.51 17.18 10.26
CA ASP A 229 -2.91 17.59 10.27
C ASP A 229 -3.79 16.62 11.09
N PHE A 230 -3.51 15.31 11.08
CA PHE A 230 -4.22 14.34 11.90
C PHE A 230 -3.97 14.52 13.39
N ARG A 231 -2.74 14.89 13.77
CA ARG A 231 -2.41 15.21 15.16
C ARG A 231 -3.24 16.41 15.64
N ASP A 232 -3.39 17.43 14.81
CA ASP A 232 -4.18 18.61 15.14
C ASP A 232 -5.69 18.26 15.22
N LEU A 233 -6.19 17.43 14.29
CA LEU A 233 -7.56 16.91 14.35
C LEU A 233 -7.85 16.07 15.60
N GLU A 234 -6.92 15.21 16.04
CA GLU A 234 -7.07 14.45 17.29
C GLU A 234 -7.22 15.39 18.50
N GLU A 235 -6.47 16.50 18.53
CA GLU A 235 -6.55 17.51 19.60
C GLU A 235 -7.88 18.29 19.56
N GLU A 236 -8.36 18.65 18.38
CA GLU A 236 -9.60 19.41 18.19
C GLU A 236 -10.86 18.57 18.45
N SER A 237 -10.88 17.33 17.95
CA SER A 237 -12.06 16.45 18.01
C SER A 237 -12.12 15.60 19.28
N GLY A 238 -10.98 15.35 19.93
CA GLY A 238 -10.87 14.40 21.04
C GLY A 238 -10.90 12.91 20.63
N VAL A 239 -11.10 12.61 19.34
CA VAL A 239 -11.12 11.25 18.79
C VAL A 239 -9.69 10.77 18.58
N LYS A 240 -9.35 9.57 19.09
CA LYS A 240 -8.02 9.00 18.88
C LYS A 240 -7.84 8.55 17.43
N LEU A 241 -6.77 9.01 16.79
CA LEU A 241 -6.46 8.67 15.42
C LEU A 241 -5.28 7.69 15.36
N TYR A 242 -5.45 6.66 14.54
CA TYR A 242 -4.44 5.61 14.35
C TYR A 242 -4.02 5.51 12.87
N PRO A 243 -3.15 6.42 12.38
CA PRO A 243 -2.69 6.39 10.99
C PRO A 243 -1.94 5.12 10.60
N ILE A 244 -2.21 4.67 9.38
CA ILE A 244 -1.58 3.56 8.67
C ILE A 244 -0.79 4.13 7.50
N ILE A 245 0.45 3.71 7.28
CA ILE A 245 1.25 4.11 6.11
C ILE A 245 1.52 2.91 5.18
N GLY A 246 1.21 3.10 3.91
CA GLY A 246 1.32 2.08 2.86
C GLY A 246 2.68 2.09 2.19
N MET A 247 3.58 1.22 2.66
CA MET A 247 5.00 1.19 2.31
C MET A 247 5.42 -0.10 1.60
N GLY A 248 6.19 0.05 0.51
CA GLY A 248 6.95 -1.03 -0.12
C GLY A 248 8.43 -1.01 0.26
N SER A 249 9.18 -2.05 -0.11
CA SER A 249 10.60 -2.16 0.22
C SER A 249 11.54 -1.34 -0.66
N ALA A 250 11.11 -0.97 -1.88
CA ALA A 250 11.85 -0.04 -2.72
C ALA A 250 11.91 1.36 -2.05
N PRO A 251 13.04 2.10 -2.11
CA PRO A 251 13.11 3.48 -1.65
C PRO A 251 12.05 4.38 -2.29
N PHE A 252 11.64 4.11 -3.54
CA PHE A 252 10.55 4.82 -4.21
C PHE A 252 9.14 4.46 -3.73
N ARG A 253 8.97 3.43 -2.90
CA ARG A 253 7.65 3.00 -2.41
C ARG A 253 7.47 2.88 -0.90
N GLY A 254 8.54 2.88 -0.12
CA GLY A 254 8.46 2.94 1.34
C GLY A 254 9.81 2.93 2.04
N ASN A 255 10.81 2.38 1.36
CA ASN A 255 12.07 1.93 1.93
C ASN A 255 11.92 1.03 3.17
N LEU A 256 10.74 0.41 3.36
CA LEU A 256 10.48 -0.44 4.51
C LEU A 256 11.02 -1.85 4.23
N ARG A 257 12.14 -2.15 4.86
CA ARG A 257 12.85 -3.43 4.79
C ARG A 257 13.20 -3.91 6.20
N PRO A 258 13.49 -5.20 6.42
CA PRO A 258 13.80 -5.71 7.76
C PRO A 258 14.95 -4.98 8.46
N ASP A 259 15.94 -4.50 7.70
CA ASP A 259 17.11 -3.77 8.17
C ASP A 259 16.86 -2.26 8.38
N ASN A 260 15.82 -1.69 7.77
CA ASN A 260 15.52 -0.26 7.79
C ASN A 260 14.29 0.13 8.62
N VAL A 261 13.78 -0.79 9.45
CA VAL A 261 12.56 -0.56 10.25
C VAL A 261 12.68 0.65 11.17
N GLU A 262 13.82 0.80 11.85
CA GLU A 262 14.00 1.85 12.87
C GLU A 262 13.90 3.23 12.25
N ASP A 263 14.65 3.47 11.18
CA ASP A 263 14.71 4.80 10.58
C ASP A 263 13.38 5.17 9.91
N VAL A 264 12.71 4.20 9.27
CA VAL A 264 11.37 4.41 8.70
C VAL A 264 10.37 4.78 9.80
N THR A 265 10.34 4.04 10.92
CA THR A 265 9.39 4.37 12.00
C THR A 265 9.69 5.70 12.68
N TRP A 266 10.97 6.12 12.71
CA TRP A 266 11.38 7.43 13.20
C TRP A 266 10.95 8.57 12.28
N GLU A 267 11.04 8.37 10.98
CA GLU A 267 10.64 9.34 9.97
C GLU A 267 9.13 9.59 9.96
N TYR A 268 8.34 8.52 10.11
CA TYR A 268 6.88 8.55 10.09
C TYR A 268 6.27 8.50 11.50
N ARG A 269 6.88 9.20 12.47
CA ARG A 269 6.27 9.40 13.79
C ARG A 269 4.85 9.96 13.64
N GLY A 270 3.92 9.43 14.43
CA GLY A 270 2.49 9.67 14.30
C GLY A 270 1.77 8.50 13.62
N ALA A 271 2.46 7.64 12.88
CA ALA A 271 1.90 6.41 12.35
C ALA A 271 1.91 5.28 13.40
N TYR A 272 0.84 4.49 13.40
CA TYR A 272 0.63 3.35 14.31
C TYR A 272 0.75 2.01 13.58
N THR A 273 0.47 1.99 12.28
CA THR A 273 0.52 0.76 11.49
C THR A 273 1.32 0.99 10.22
N PHE A 274 2.21 0.05 9.91
CA PHE A 274 2.93 0.01 8.64
C PHE A 274 2.51 -1.24 7.86
N THR A 275 2.41 -1.11 6.54
CA THR A 275 2.19 -2.27 5.69
C THR A 275 3.47 -3.06 5.49
N VAL A 276 3.43 -4.35 5.77
CA VAL A 276 4.49 -5.31 5.43
C VAL A 276 4.10 -5.98 4.11
N GLN A 277 4.76 -5.60 3.01
CA GLN A 277 4.47 -6.09 1.66
C GLN A 277 5.22 -7.40 1.34
N SER A 278 5.02 -7.96 0.16
CA SER A 278 5.53 -9.29 -0.16
C SER A 278 7.05 -9.32 -0.29
N SER A 279 7.68 -8.26 -0.81
CA SER A 279 9.15 -8.20 -0.89
C SER A 279 9.80 -8.30 0.49
N PHE A 280 9.35 -7.47 1.44
CA PHE A 280 9.76 -7.56 2.85
C PHE A 280 9.66 -8.99 3.39
N LYS A 281 8.59 -9.73 3.07
CA LYS A 281 8.34 -11.08 3.60
C LYS A 281 9.17 -12.19 2.94
N TYR A 282 9.48 -12.06 1.65
CA TYR A 282 9.91 -13.21 0.82
C TYR A 282 11.23 -13.02 0.08
N ASP A 283 11.77 -11.80 0.01
CA ASP A 283 13.06 -11.51 -0.63
C ASP A 283 14.18 -11.25 0.38
N HIS A 284 13.90 -11.46 1.66
CA HIS A 284 14.83 -11.35 2.77
C HIS A 284 14.89 -12.66 3.55
N GLU A 285 15.98 -12.85 4.30
CA GLU A 285 16.14 -14.03 5.15
C GLU A 285 15.01 -14.10 6.20
N PRO A 286 14.35 -15.25 6.41
CA PRO A 286 13.22 -15.36 7.34
C PRO A 286 13.53 -14.86 8.75
N SER A 287 14.78 -15.05 9.21
CA SER A 287 15.21 -14.57 10.52
C SER A 287 15.24 -13.04 10.61
N ASP A 288 15.57 -12.35 9.51
CA ASP A 288 15.60 -10.89 9.43
C ASP A 288 14.17 -10.37 9.41
N VAL A 289 13.30 -10.99 8.61
CA VAL A 289 11.87 -10.68 8.51
C VAL A 289 11.20 -10.69 9.88
N ILE A 290 11.38 -11.79 10.64
CA ILE A 290 10.81 -11.94 11.99
C ILE A 290 11.36 -10.87 12.93
N ARG A 291 12.68 -10.58 12.88
CA ARG A 291 13.28 -9.52 13.70
C ARG A 291 12.72 -8.15 13.34
N GLY A 292 12.57 -7.85 12.05
CA GLY A 292 12.00 -6.60 11.55
C GLY A 292 10.55 -6.41 12.00
N ILE A 293 9.71 -7.44 11.91
CA ILE A 293 8.32 -7.41 12.39
C ILE A 293 8.27 -7.22 13.91
N LYS A 294 9.09 -7.97 14.66
CA LYS A 294 9.19 -7.80 16.12
C LYS A 294 9.60 -6.38 16.50
N LYS A 295 10.53 -5.78 15.74
CA LYS A 295 10.96 -4.40 15.92
C LYS A 295 9.81 -3.43 15.65
N LEU A 296 9.12 -3.56 14.52
CA LEU A 296 7.92 -2.76 14.18
C LEU A 296 6.89 -2.78 15.32
N ARG A 297 6.60 -3.97 15.87
CA ARG A 297 5.64 -4.12 16.98
C ARG A 297 6.11 -3.51 18.30
N SER A 298 7.42 -3.33 18.48
CA SER A 298 8.00 -2.77 19.71
C SER A 298 8.11 -1.25 19.69
N VAL A 299 8.07 -0.63 18.49
CA VAL A 299 8.19 0.82 18.37
C VAL A 299 6.92 1.47 18.89
N LYS A 300 7.10 2.43 19.82
CA LYS A 300 6.00 3.27 20.26
C LYS A 300 5.78 4.39 19.23
N PRO A 301 4.55 4.59 18.77
CA PRO A 301 4.22 5.73 17.91
C PRO A 301 4.66 7.04 18.58
N GLY A 302 5.53 7.79 17.91
CA GLY A 302 5.93 9.13 18.34
C GLY A 302 4.87 10.16 17.96
N ARG A 303 5.08 11.42 18.35
CA ARG A 303 4.28 12.55 17.87
C ARG A 303 4.76 12.99 16.49
N ALA A 304 3.82 13.23 15.56
CA ALA A 304 4.12 13.81 14.26
C ALA A 304 4.74 15.21 14.41
N ALA A 305 5.79 15.48 13.62
CA ALA A 305 6.44 16.77 13.61
C ALA A 305 5.55 17.84 12.99
N GLU A 306 5.67 19.07 13.45
CA GLU A 306 5.10 20.23 12.75
C GLU A 306 5.79 20.41 11.40
N ILE A 307 5.01 20.82 10.40
CA ILE A 307 5.46 21.07 9.04
C ILE A 307 5.03 22.49 8.65
N GLU A 308 5.97 23.31 8.20
CA GLU A 308 5.64 24.59 7.58
C GLU A 308 5.05 24.31 6.19
N ARG A 309 3.74 24.53 6.06
CA ARG A 309 2.96 24.03 4.93
C ARG A 309 3.24 24.80 3.65
N GLU A 310 3.45 26.11 3.73
CA GLU A 310 3.58 26.96 2.53
C GLU A 310 4.86 26.61 1.76
N SER A 311 6.01 26.59 2.45
CA SER A 311 7.32 26.27 1.86
C SER A 311 7.35 24.85 1.29
N VAL A 312 6.78 23.88 2.00
CA VAL A 312 6.70 22.49 1.50
C VAL A 312 5.87 22.41 0.22
N LEU A 313 4.75 23.13 0.12
CA LEU A 313 3.90 23.10 -1.07
C LEU A 313 4.56 23.76 -2.28
N GLU A 314 5.36 24.81 -2.09
CA GLU A 314 6.16 25.42 -3.16
C GLU A 314 7.18 24.44 -3.74
N ILE A 315 7.92 23.74 -2.86
CA ILE A 315 8.89 22.71 -3.24
C ILE A 315 8.21 21.55 -3.97
N ILE A 316 7.10 21.03 -3.42
CA ILE A 316 6.30 19.95 -4.06
C ILE A 316 5.90 20.37 -5.47
N SER A 317 5.43 21.61 -5.65
CA SER A 317 4.99 22.11 -6.96
C SER A 317 6.13 22.16 -7.99
N ALA A 318 7.30 22.67 -7.60
CA ALA A 318 8.48 22.74 -8.46
C ALA A 318 9.00 21.35 -8.83
N TYR A 319 9.26 20.51 -7.82
CA TYR A 319 9.78 19.15 -7.99
C TYR A 319 8.81 18.27 -8.79
N CYS A 320 7.52 18.27 -8.45
CA CYS A 320 6.51 17.47 -9.15
C CYS A 320 6.41 17.82 -10.64
N ARG A 321 6.57 19.09 -11.00
CA ARG A 321 6.53 19.54 -12.40
C ARG A 321 7.66 18.92 -13.22
N GLU A 322 8.88 18.99 -12.70
CA GLU A 322 10.04 18.44 -13.39
C GLU A 322 10.03 16.92 -13.39
N TYR A 323 9.69 16.28 -12.26
CA TYR A 323 9.49 14.83 -12.18
C TYR A 323 8.52 14.34 -13.27
N ARG A 324 7.35 14.98 -13.40
CA ARG A 324 6.36 14.61 -14.42
C ARG A 324 6.88 14.82 -15.83
N ARG A 325 7.59 15.91 -16.09
CA ARG A 325 8.19 16.17 -17.41
C ARG A 325 9.11 15.02 -17.81
N GLN A 326 10.00 14.60 -16.91
CA GLN A 326 10.94 13.50 -17.15
C GLN A 326 10.25 12.14 -17.27
N VAL A 327 9.23 11.86 -16.45
CA VAL A 327 8.41 10.64 -16.59
C VAL A 327 7.73 10.59 -17.95
N MET A 328 7.22 11.73 -18.45
CA MET A 328 6.61 11.80 -19.77
C MET A 328 7.62 11.54 -20.90
N ASP A 329 8.87 11.99 -20.77
CA ASP A 329 9.94 11.67 -21.71
C ASP A 329 10.27 10.17 -21.75
N LEU A 330 10.02 9.46 -20.64
CA LEU A 330 10.30 8.02 -20.48
C LEU A 330 9.08 7.11 -20.70
N VAL A 331 7.89 7.68 -20.94
CA VAL A 331 6.62 6.93 -20.87
C VAL A 331 6.56 5.72 -21.82
N ASP A 332 7.09 5.86 -23.02
CA ASP A 332 7.08 4.81 -24.04
C ASP A 332 8.00 3.65 -23.66
N ILE A 333 9.20 3.96 -23.15
CA ILE A 333 10.15 2.92 -22.73
C ILE A 333 9.68 2.24 -21.45
N ILE A 334 9.10 2.98 -20.49
CA ILE A 334 8.48 2.43 -19.28
C ILE A 334 7.40 1.42 -19.66
N ASN A 335 6.45 1.79 -20.53
CA ASN A 335 5.38 0.91 -20.98
C ASN A 335 5.88 -0.29 -21.82
N ARG A 336 7.03 -0.13 -22.48
CA ARG A 336 7.68 -1.23 -23.18
C ARG A 336 8.27 -2.25 -22.20
N VAL A 337 8.99 -1.81 -21.18
CA VAL A 337 9.58 -2.71 -20.16
C VAL A 337 8.50 -3.33 -19.27
N ALA A 338 7.47 -2.56 -18.91
CA ALA A 338 6.35 -3.01 -18.07
C ALA A 338 5.69 -4.31 -18.54
N ARG A 339 5.65 -4.54 -19.87
CA ARG A 339 5.09 -5.76 -20.48
C ARG A 339 5.87 -7.04 -20.15
N TYR A 340 7.11 -6.91 -19.69
CA TYR A 340 8.01 -8.02 -19.35
C TYR A 340 8.23 -8.14 -17.84
N VAL A 341 7.63 -7.25 -17.03
CA VAL A 341 7.65 -7.37 -15.58
C VAL A 341 6.71 -8.51 -15.19
N PRO A 342 7.20 -9.54 -14.47
CA PRO A 342 6.40 -10.71 -14.14
C PRO A 342 5.31 -10.40 -13.11
N GLY A 343 4.18 -11.10 -13.24
CA GLY A 343 3.13 -11.14 -12.22
C GLY A 343 3.57 -11.98 -11.01
N ARG A 344 3.09 -11.58 -9.82
CA ARG A 344 3.30 -12.33 -8.55
C ARG A 344 2.02 -12.64 -7.79
N ARG A 345 0.90 -12.09 -8.25
CA ARG A 345 -0.44 -12.32 -7.73
C ARG A 345 -1.36 -12.42 -8.92
N LYS A 346 -2.30 -13.37 -8.86
CA LYS A 346 -3.44 -13.38 -9.77
C LYS A 346 -4.23 -12.11 -9.49
N ARG A 347 -4.17 -11.17 -10.44
CA ARG A 347 -4.93 -9.93 -10.41
C ARG A 347 -6.01 -10.00 -11.46
N LYS A 348 -7.15 -9.38 -11.17
CA LYS A 348 -8.09 -9.10 -12.25
C LYS A 348 -7.41 -8.13 -13.22
N LEU A 349 -7.47 -8.49 -14.49
CA LEU A 349 -7.07 -7.62 -15.56
C LEU A 349 -8.05 -6.43 -15.58
N HIS A 350 -7.61 -5.24 -15.13
CA HIS A 350 -8.29 -3.98 -15.46
C HIS A 350 -8.01 -3.66 -16.95
N ILE A 351 -8.35 -4.58 -17.86
CA ILE A 351 -8.35 -4.35 -19.29
C ILE A 351 -9.54 -3.44 -19.59
N GLY A 352 -9.23 -2.22 -20.03
CA GLY A 352 -10.07 -1.47 -20.96
C GLY A 352 -11.47 -1.09 -20.47
N LEU A 353 -11.56 -0.03 -19.67
CA LEU A 353 -12.45 1.13 -19.89
C LEU A 353 -12.29 2.20 -18.79
N PHE A 354 -11.75 1.84 -17.62
CA PHE A 354 -11.77 2.68 -16.41
C PHE A 354 -10.49 2.53 -15.55
N GLY A 355 -9.32 2.66 -16.18
CA GLY A 355 -8.06 2.77 -15.43
C GLY A 355 -7.94 4.14 -14.78
N TYR A 356 -8.49 4.32 -13.58
CA TYR A 356 -8.41 5.61 -12.89
C TYR A 356 -6.99 5.91 -12.40
N SER A 357 -6.71 7.23 -12.34
CA SER A 357 -5.47 7.93 -11.98
C SER A 357 -4.18 7.55 -12.71
N ARG A 358 -4.21 6.67 -13.72
CA ARG A 358 -3.01 6.28 -14.48
C ARG A 358 -2.74 7.12 -15.72
N SER A 359 -3.61 8.07 -16.04
CA SER A 359 -3.42 8.97 -17.18
C SER A 359 -2.65 10.22 -16.76
N MET A 360 -1.36 10.29 -17.08
CA MET A 360 -0.67 11.58 -17.12
C MET A 360 -0.92 12.20 -18.51
N GLY A 361 -1.89 13.12 -18.58
CA GLY A 361 -2.38 13.62 -19.86
C GLY A 361 -3.08 12.53 -20.67
N ASN A 362 -2.61 12.27 -21.90
CA ASN A 362 -3.19 11.29 -22.81
C ASN A 362 -2.56 9.89 -22.73
N VAL A 363 -1.57 9.67 -21.85
CA VAL A 363 -0.81 8.42 -21.81
C VAL A 363 -1.06 7.67 -20.50
N SER A 364 -1.26 6.35 -20.59
CA SER A 364 -1.42 5.49 -19.40
C SER A 364 -0.06 5.00 -18.92
N LEU A 365 0.21 5.17 -17.63
CA LEU A 365 1.32 4.55 -16.92
C LEU A 365 0.92 3.16 -16.38
N PRO A 366 1.88 2.26 -16.13
CA PRO A 366 1.63 1.04 -15.39
C PRO A 366 1.36 1.34 -13.90
N ARG A 367 1.00 0.33 -13.10
CA ARG A 367 0.84 0.49 -11.63
C ARG A 367 2.19 0.74 -10.96
N ALA A 368 2.20 1.34 -9.76
CA ALA A 368 3.42 1.76 -9.05
C ALA A 368 4.51 0.69 -8.94
N ILE A 369 4.17 -0.57 -8.65
CA ILE A 369 5.14 -1.69 -8.60
C ILE A 369 5.80 -1.88 -9.98
N THR A 370 4.99 -2.03 -11.03
CA THR A 370 5.48 -2.25 -12.39
C THR A 370 6.22 -1.03 -12.94
N PHE A 371 5.79 0.18 -12.59
CA PHE A 371 6.47 1.44 -12.91
C PHE A 371 7.88 1.46 -12.31
N THR A 372 7.98 1.18 -11.01
CA THR A 372 9.26 1.16 -10.29
C THR A 372 10.16 0.04 -10.83
N ALA A 373 9.62 -1.16 -11.02
CA ALA A 373 10.34 -2.29 -11.60
C ALA A 373 10.91 -1.96 -12.99
N ALA A 374 10.13 -1.29 -13.84
CA ALA A 374 10.56 -0.90 -15.18
C ALA A 374 11.74 0.08 -15.13
N LEU A 375 11.64 1.12 -14.31
CA LEU A 375 12.67 2.15 -14.19
C LEU A 375 13.97 1.64 -13.58
N TYR A 376 13.89 0.86 -12.49
CA TYR A 376 15.05 0.16 -11.93
C TYR A 376 15.69 -0.80 -12.94
N SER A 377 14.90 -1.46 -13.80
CA SER A 377 15.43 -2.35 -14.85
C SER A 377 16.09 -1.61 -16.02
N LEU A 378 15.83 -0.31 -16.15
CA LEU A 378 16.53 0.59 -17.07
C LEU A 378 17.76 1.24 -16.44
N GLY A 379 18.06 0.92 -15.18
CA GLY A 379 19.11 1.58 -14.40
C GLY A 379 18.81 3.06 -14.13
N VAL A 380 17.53 3.44 -14.09
CA VAL A 380 17.09 4.81 -13.77
C VAL A 380 16.16 4.73 -12.56
N PRO A 381 16.68 4.54 -11.33
CA PRO A 381 15.85 4.56 -10.13
C PRO A 381 14.96 5.82 -10.12
N PRO A 382 13.62 5.67 -10.02
CA PRO A 382 12.68 6.79 -10.10
C PRO A 382 12.86 7.86 -9.01
N GLU A 383 13.59 7.54 -7.94
CA GLU A 383 14.01 8.45 -6.87
C GLU A 383 14.87 9.61 -7.41
N LEU A 384 15.63 9.37 -8.48
CA LEU A 384 16.51 10.37 -9.10
C LEU A 384 15.73 11.39 -9.95
N LEU A 385 14.54 11.01 -10.43
CA LEU A 385 13.77 11.85 -11.34
C LEU A 385 13.26 13.11 -10.63
N GLY A 386 13.36 14.24 -11.32
CA GLY A 386 12.99 15.57 -10.82
C GLY A 386 14.00 16.21 -9.87
N PHE A 387 15.08 15.51 -9.47
CA PHE A 387 16.03 16.00 -8.48
C PHE A 387 16.70 17.32 -8.88
N ASN A 388 17.00 17.49 -10.17
CA ASN A 388 17.55 18.70 -10.76
C ASN A 388 16.66 19.96 -10.70
N ALA A 389 15.41 19.84 -10.20
CA ALA A 389 14.55 21.00 -9.95
C ALA A 389 14.78 21.63 -8.57
N LEU A 390 15.52 20.97 -7.69
CA LEU A 390 15.74 21.42 -6.32
C LEU A 390 17.00 22.26 -6.24
N SER A 391 16.89 23.45 -5.65
CA SER A 391 18.04 24.27 -5.30
C SER A 391 18.72 23.74 -4.03
N SER A 392 19.95 24.19 -3.75
CA SER A 392 20.63 23.84 -2.49
C SER A 392 19.82 24.26 -1.26
N GLY A 393 19.14 25.40 -1.31
CA GLY A 393 18.26 25.85 -0.22
C GLY A 393 17.01 24.98 -0.06
N ASP A 394 16.45 24.48 -1.16
CA ASP A 394 15.33 23.52 -1.09
C ASP A 394 15.80 22.21 -0.44
N LEU A 395 17.00 21.72 -0.80
CA LEU A 395 17.57 20.50 -0.25
C LEU A 395 17.85 20.62 1.25
N GLU A 396 18.46 21.71 1.70
CA GLU A 396 18.67 22.00 3.12
C GLU A 396 17.35 21.95 3.91
N PHE A 397 16.30 22.60 3.39
CA PHE A 397 14.98 22.56 4.02
C PHE A 397 14.36 21.16 3.99
N ILE A 398 14.45 20.44 2.86
CA ILE A 398 13.92 19.07 2.75
C ILE A 398 14.61 18.15 3.75
N GLU A 399 15.91 18.25 3.98
CA GLU A 399 16.63 17.42 4.96
C GLU A 399 16.10 17.60 6.39
N GLU A 400 15.67 18.81 6.76
CA GLU A 400 15.04 19.07 8.05
C GLU A 400 13.67 18.37 8.16
N VAL A 401 12.86 18.45 7.10
CA VAL A 401 11.49 17.88 7.05
C VAL A 401 11.41 16.47 6.47
N TYR A 402 12.51 15.88 6.03
CA TYR A 402 12.65 14.53 5.54
C TYR A 402 14.06 14.01 5.84
N PRO A 403 14.37 13.68 7.12
CA PRO A 403 15.71 13.26 7.53
C PRO A 403 16.24 12.00 6.84
N GLY A 404 15.35 11.17 6.29
CA GLY A 404 15.72 9.97 5.56
C GLY A 404 16.11 10.19 4.10
N LEU A 405 16.03 11.43 3.57
CA LEU A 405 16.28 11.72 2.16
C LEU A 405 17.62 11.15 1.69
N GLY A 406 18.72 11.47 2.38
CA GLY A 406 20.05 11.01 2.00
C GLY A 406 20.18 9.49 1.98
N ARG A 407 19.60 8.80 2.97
CA ARG A 407 19.57 7.31 3.03
C ARG A 407 18.78 6.73 1.86
N ASP A 408 17.57 7.23 1.61
CA ASP A 408 16.70 6.71 0.56
C ASP A 408 17.30 6.94 -0.85
N LEU A 409 17.95 8.10 -1.05
CA LEU A 409 18.68 8.40 -2.28
C LEU A 409 19.93 7.52 -2.42
N HIS A 410 20.69 7.29 -1.36
CA HIS A 410 21.84 6.40 -1.38
C HIS A 410 21.44 4.95 -1.70
N ASP A 411 20.40 4.43 -1.03
CA ASP A 411 19.85 3.10 -1.28
C ASP A 411 19.38 2.92 -2.73
N ALA A 412 18.77 3.96 -3.31
CA ALA A 412 18.31 3.94 -4.70
C ALA A 412 19.47 4.05 -5.70
N ALA A 413 20.40 4.99 -5.47
CA ALA A 413 21.51 5.30 -6.36
C ALA A 413 22.46 4.13 -6.56
N ARG A 414 22.58 3.25 -5.57
CA ARG A 414 23.29 1.98 -5.70
C ARG A 414 22.86 1.17 -6.93
N TYR A 415 21.60 1.26 -7.34
CA TYR A 415 21.05 0.54 -8.50
C TYR A 415 20.84 1.43 -9.73
N ALA A 416 21.49 2.60 -9.76
CA ALA A 416 21.55 3.42 -10.95
C ALA A 416 22.60 2.91 -11.93
N ASN A 417 22.33 3.06 -13.22
CA ASN A 417 23.29 2.87 -14.28
C ASN A 417 23.65 4.25 -14.87
N PRO A 418 24.82 4.82 -14.52
CA PRO A 418 25.25 6.14 -14.97
C PRO A 418 25.42 6.27 -16.49
N GLU A 419 25.48 5.14 -17.21
CA GLU A 419 25.60 5.05 -18.67
C GLU A 419 24.25 4.75 -19.36
N SER A 420 23.16 4.67 -18.59
CA SER A 420 21.83 4.50 -19.15
C SER A 420 21.47 5.68 -20.05
N PRO A 421 21.05 5.44 -21.31
CA PRO A 421 20.63 6.53 -22.21
C PRO A 421 19.33 7.20 -21.76
N PHE A 422 18.68 6.64 -20.74
CA PHE A 422 17.41 7.11 -20.18
C PHE A 422 17.63 7.97 -18.92
N LEU A 423 18.86 8.08 -18.42
CA LEU A 423 19.23 9.00 -17.36
C LEU A 423 19.78 10.28 -18.00
N SER A 424 19.13 11.42 -17.77
CA SER A 424 19.58 12.67 -18.38
C SER A 424 20.88 13.17 -17.72
N PRO A 425 21.78 13.82 -18.48
CA PRO A 425 23.00 14.40 -17.92
C PRO A 425 22.74 15.41 -16.80
N GLU A 426 21.65 16.18 -16.90
CA GLU A 426 21.27 17.19 -15.91
C GLU A 426 20.87 16.55 -14.58
N VAL A 427 20.04 15.50 -14.63
CA VAL A 427 19.65 14.73 -13.44
C VAL A 427 20.88 14.08 -12.81
N LYS A 428 21.72 13.42 -13.62
CA LYS A 428 22.96 12.79 -13.17
C LYS A 428 23.88 13.79 -12.47
N SER A 429 24.17 14.92 -13.10
CA SER A 429 25.07 15.94 -12.56
C SER A 429 24.54 16.55 -11.27
N SER A 430 23.25 16.89 -11.22
CA SER A 430 22.64 17.46 -10.01
C SER A 430 22.66 16.47 -8.85
N PHE A 431 22.47 15.18 -9.15
CA PHE A 431 22.51 14.13 -8.14
C PHE A 431 23.93 13.86 -7.62
N GLU A 432 24.92 13.74 -8.52
CA GLU A 432 26.32 13.52 -8.18
C GLU A 432 26.95 14.71 -7.42
N GLU A 433 26.39 15.92 -7.56
CA GLU A 433 26.79 17.08 -6.75
C GLU A 433 26.28 16.97 -5.30
N TYR A 434 25.14 16.31 -5.08
CA TYR A 434 24.53 16.13 -3.76
C TYR A 434 25.07 14.89 -3.02
N LEU A 435 25.28 13.78 -3.71
CA LEU A 435 25.72 12.51 -3.14
C LEU A 435 26.79 11.87 -4.04
N GLU A 436 27.84 11.29 -3.45
CA GLU A 436 28.78 10.40 -4.16
C GLU A 436 28.22 8.96 -4.19
N PRO A 437 27.74 8.46 -5.34
CA PRO A 437 27.07 7.16 -5.41
C PRO A 437 28.05 5.99 -5.52
N GLU A 438 27.80 4.93 -4.74
CA GLU A 438 28.45 3.63 -4.90
C GLU A 438 27.56 2.68 -5.71
N TYR A 439 27.82 2.56 -7.01
CA TYR A 439 27.02 1.72 -7.89
C TYR A 439 27.30 0.22 -7.71
N ASP A 440 26.25 -0.59 -7.76
CA ASP A 440 26.33 -2.05 -7.78
C ASP A 440 26.72 -2.54 -9.18
N GLU A 441 27.96 -3.01 -9.34
CA GLU A 441 28.50 -3.47 -10.63
C GLU A 441 27.67 -4.60 -11.27
N GLY A 442 27.11 -5.48 -10.44
CA GLY A 442 26.24 -6.57 -10.89
C GLY A 442 24.97 -6.03 -11.54
N HIS A 443 24.34 -5.05 -10.90
CA HIS A 443 23.13 -4.40 -11.40
C HIS A 443 23.38 -3.55 -12.64
N MET A 444 24.48 -2.79 -12.65
CA MET A 444 24.90 -2.07 -13.85
C MET A 444 25.04 -3.00 -15.05
N LYS A 445 25.74 -4.13 -14.89
CA LYS A 445 25.90 -5.10 -15.96
C LYS A 445 24.57 -5.66 -16.46
N THR A 446 23.67 -6.06 -15.55
CA THR A 446 22.36 -6.60 -15.94
C THR A 446 21.51 -5.55 -16.64
N THR A 447 21.51 -4.29 -16.17
CA THR A 447 20.76 -3.20 -16.83
C THR A 447 21.33 -2.83 -18.20
N GLU A 448 22.65 -2.86 -18.39
CA GLU A 448 23.26 -2.72 -19.73
C GLU A 448 22.78 -3.79 -20.71
N GLU A 449 22.68 -5.04 -20.25
CA GLU A 449 22.17 -6.14 -21.06
C GLU A 449 20.69 -5.96 -21.41
N ILE A 450 19.87 -5.51 -20.47
CA ILE A 450 18.46 -5.14 -20.72
C ILE A 450 18.36 -4.04 -21.76
N ILE A 451 19.11 -2.94 -21.61
CA ILE A 451 19.12 -1.81 -22.54
C ILE A 451 19.57 -2.27 -23.93
N ARG A 452 20.62 -3.10 -24.02
CA ARG A 452 21.11 -3.67 -25.28
C ARG A 452 20.03 -4.53 -25.94
N ALA A 453 19.38 -5.41 -25.19
CA ALA A 453 18.30 -6.27 -25.67
C ALA A 453 17.11 -5.45 -26.20
N LEU A 454 16.72 -4.38 -25.51
CA LEU A 454 15.67 -3.45 -25.95
C LEU A 454 16.05 -2.71 -27.25
N ARG A 455 17.31 -2.26 -27.39
CA ARG A 455 17.80 -1.57 -28.60
C ARG A 455 17.74 -2.47 -29.84
N ILE A 456 18.10 -3.75 -29.71
CA ILE A 456 18.10 -4.71 -30.83
C ILE A 456 16.78 -5.50 -30.97
N ASN A 457 15.74 -5.15 -30.20
CA ASN A 457 14.45 -5.86 -30.15
C ASN A 457 14.54 -7.36 -29.81
N ARG A 458 15.54 -7.77 -29.03
CA ARG A 458 15.68 -9.15 -28.55
C ARG A 458 14.93 -9.32 -27.23
N THR A 459 13.65 -9.65 -27.30
CA THR A 459 12.76 -9.61 -26.13
C THR A 459 12.60 -10.93 -25.36
N ALA A 460 13.08 -12.05 -25.93
CA ALA A 460 12.85 -13.39 -25.39
C ALA A 460 13.29 -13.58 -23.92
N ASN A 461 14.39 -12.94 -23.51
CA ASN A 461 14.98 -13.12 -22.17
C ASN A 461 14.78 -11.88 -21.27
N LEU A 462 13.96 -10.90 -21.68
CA LEU A 462 13.83 -9.65 -20.90
C LEU A 462 13.25 -9.89 -19.51
N GLN A 463 12.27 -10.78 -19.38
CA GLN A 463 11.67 -11.10 -18.08
C GLN A 463 12.69 -11.73 -17.12
N GLU A 464 13.58 -12.59 -17.62
CA GLU A 464 14.64 -13.22 -16.82
C GLU A 464 15.66 -12.17 -16.35
N LEU A 465 16.11 -11.29 -17.26
CA LEU A 465 17.04 -10.20 -16.91
C LEU A 465 16.42 -9.22 -15.91
N ILE A 466 15.13 -8.89 -16.05
CA ILE A 466 14.41 -8.05 -15.09
C ILE A 466 14.41 -8.72 -13.70
N LEU A 467 14.19 -10.04 -13.63
CA LEU A 467 14.24 -10.78 -12.38
C LEU A 467 15.64 -10.88 -11.78
N GLU A 468 16.67 -11.03 -12.60
CA GLU A 468 18.06 -11.00 -12.16
C GLU A 468 18.40 -9.64 -11.52
N ALA A 469 18.09 -8.54 -12.21
CA ALA A 469 18.27 -7.19 -11.67
C ALA A 469 17.42 -6.96 -10.40
N ALA A 470 16.22 -7.55 -10.33
CA ALA A 470 15.34 -7.45 -9.16
C ALA A 470 15.88 -8.24 -7.96
N SER A 471 16.49 -9.39 -8.20
CA SER A 471 17.08 -10.23 -7.14
C SER A 471 18.24 -9.54 -6.44
N GLN A 472 19.03 -8.74 -7.15
CA GLN A 472 20.15 -7.99 -6.57
C GLN A 472 19.66 -6.90 -5.60
N ARG A 473 18.53 -6.25 -5.93
CA ARG A 473 17.92 -5.21 -5.09
C ARG A 473 16.91 -5.72 -4.06
N LYS A 474 16.54 -7.01 -4.11
CA LYS A 474 15.59 -7.69 -3.19
C LYS A 474 14.18 -7.10 -3.20
N PHE A 475 13.76 -6.53 -4.31
CA PHE A 475 12.37 -6.15 -4.57
C PHE A 475 12.15 -6.11 -6.08
N LEU A 476 10.94 -6.45 -6.52
CA LEU A 476 10.58 -6.31 -7.93
C LEU A 476 10.43 -4.83 -8.29
N GLY A 477 9.61 -4.12 -7.50
CA GLY A 477 9.31 -2.70 -7.68
C GLY A 477 8.55 -2.08 -6.52
#